data_AF-A0A401KD42-F1
#
_entry.id   AF-A0A401KD42-F1
#
_cell.length_a   1.000
_cell.length_b   1.000
_cell.length_c   1.000
_cell.angle_alpha   90.00
_cell.angle_beta   90.00
_cell.angle_gamma   90.00
#
_symmetry.space_group_name_H-M   'P 1'
#
loop_
_entity.id
_entity.type
_entity.pdbx_description
1 polymer ?
#
loop_
_entity_poly.entity_id
_entity_poly.type
_entity_poly.pdbx_seq_one_letter_code
_entity_poly.pdbx_strand_id
1 'polypeptide(L)'
;MTERVLRLSVYHCFNPDKPEAEVHEFVTNDHAVKAAKIHQKHGLLGYTLYFAPQSAQKVLSDWKRVGGRNWELDTYDACVEFYFTDFAVMGAIAQDPDFGKLQEAELPFLDASRPPRAHLGWVQAYIHDGQIINVEGSKSVFPPFTELSQIVFPGVSEGK
;
A
#
# COMPACT_ATOMS: atom_id res chain seq x y z
N MET A 1 16.72 9.29 -16.85
CA MET A 1 16.51 9.46 -15.40
C MET A 1 15.19 8.80 -15.04
N THR A 2 15.15 8.08 -13.92
CA THR A 2 13.95 7.35 -13.47
C THR A 2 12.99 8.32 -12.78
N GLU A 3 11.72 8.30 -13.19
CA GLU A 3 10.67 9.16 -12.63
C GLU A 3 10.31 8.76 -11.18
N ARG A 4 9.91 9.74 -10.35
CA ARG A 4 9.46 9.52 -8.97
C ARG A 4 8.07 8.87 -8.96
N VAL A 5 7.98 7.66 -8.43
CA VAL A 5 6.70 6.99 -8.15
C VAL A 5 6.36 7.12 -6.67
N LEU A 6 5.21 7.70 -6.36
CA LEU A 6 4.64 7.76 -5.02
C LEU A 6 4.02 6.41 -4.64
N ARG A 7 4.06 6.10 -3.34
CA ARG A 7 3.37 4.94 -2.75
C ARG A 7 2.57 5.40 -1.54
N LEU A 8 1.27 5.16 -1.59
CA LEU A 8 0.39 5.20 -0.43
C LEU A 8 0.16 3.77 0.05
N SER A 9 0.55 3.46 1.28
CA SER A 9 0.28 2.20 1.96
C SER A 9 -0.83 2.44 3.00
N VAL A 10 -1.90 1.63 2.97
CA VAL A 10 -2.99 1.66 3.94
C VAL A 10 -3.11 0.29 4.60
N TYR A 11 -2.92 0.24 5.91
CA TYR A 11 -2.93 -0.96 6.72
C TYR A 11 -4.30 -1.14 7.33
N HIS A 12 -4.87 -2.35 7.20
CA HIS A 12 -6.19 -2.72 7.71
C HIS A 12 -6.10 -3.82 8.75
N CYS A 13 -6.97 -3.73 9.76
CA CYS A 13 -7.29 -4.83 10.65
C CYS A 13 -8.61 -5.43 10.20
N PHE A 14 -8.68 -6.75 10.12
CA PHE A 14 -9.89 -7.46 9.72
C PHE A 14 -10.81 -7.67 10.92
N ASN A 15 -12.10 -7.76 10.64
CA ASN A 15 -13.11 -8.01 11.65
C ASN A 15 -12.77 -9.29 12.43
N PRO A 16 -12.55 -9.21 13.76
CA PRO A 16 -12.13 -10.36 14.56
C PRO A 16 -13.18 -11.47 14.65
N ASP A 17 -14.45 -11.17 14.34
CA ASP A 17 -15.54 -12.14 14.32
C ASP A 17 -15.62 -12.94 13.01
N LYS A 18 -14.75 -12.64 12.03
CA LYS A 18 -14.69 -13.33 10.73
C LYS A 18 -13.42 -14.16 10.58
N PRO A 19 -13.50 -15.39 10.06
CA PRO A 19 -12.32 -16.18 9.74
C PRO A 19 -11.44 -15.49 8.68
N GLU A 20 -10.11 -15.53 8.85
CA GLU A 20 -9.16 -14.93 7.89
C GLU A 20 -9.38 -15.41 6.45
N ALA A 21 -9.73 -16.69 6.27
CA ALA A 21 -10.00 -17.27 4.96
C ALA A 21 -11.26 -16.69 4.30
N GLU A 22 -12.32 -16.40 5.07
CA GLU A 22 -13.54 -15.76 4.56
C GLU A 22 -13.24 -14.31 4.13
N VAL A 23 -12.48 -13.58 4.95
CA VAL A 23 -12.09 -12.21 4.63
C VAL A 23 -11.21 -12.18 3.39
N HIS A 24 -10.21 -13.07 3.30
CA HIS A 24 -9.34 -13.17 2.13
C HIS A 24 -10.12 -13.50 0.85
N GLU A 25 -11.06 -14.44 0.90
CA GLU A 25 -11.91 -14.79 -0.24
C GLU A 25 -12.69 -13.58 -0.76
N PHE A 26 -13.36 -12.84 0.14
CA PHE A 26 -14.05 -11.59 -0.20
C PHE A 26 -13.08 -10.54 -0.78
N VAL A 27 -11.98 -10.28 -0.09
CA VAL A 27 -11.02 -9.25 -0.49
C VAL A 27 -10.45 -9.56 -1.87
N THR A 28 -10.08 -10.81 -2.15
CA THR A 28 -9.42 -11.16 -3.41
C THR A 28 -10.39 -11.34 -4.58
N ASN A 29 -11.49 -12.06 -4.38
CA ASN A 29 -12.36 -12.44 -5.49
C ASN A 29 -13.51 -11.44 -5.73
N ASP A 30 -13.89 -10.67 -4.72
CA ASP A 30 -14.95 -9.68 -4.85
C ASP A 30 -14.45 -8.24 -4.86
N HIS A 31 -13.57 -7.85 -3.93
CA HIS A 31 -13.18 -6.46 -3.77
C HIS A 31 -12.04 -6.07 -4.72
N ALA A 32 -10.87 -6.70 -4.58
CA ALA A 32 -9.65 -6.32 -5.28
C ALA A 32 -9.77 -6.42 -6.80
N VAL A 33 -10.43 -7.45 -7.33
CA VAL A 33 -10.66 -7.59 -8.79
C VAL A 33 -11.52 -6.46 -9.36
N LYS A 34 -12.50 -5.95 -8.60
CA LYS A 34 -13.35 -4.83 -9.02
C LYS A 34 -12.61 -3.51 -8.85
N ALA A 35 -11.93 -3.32 -7.72
CA ALA A 35 -11.10 -2.16 -7.43
C ALA A 35 -10.00 -1.98 -8.47
N ALA A 36 -9.30 -3.05 -8.86
CA ALA A 36 -8.24 -3.03 -9.87
C ALA A 36 -8.72 -2.46 -11.22
N LYS A 37 -9.94 -2.80 -11.66
CA LYS A 37 -10.52 -2.26 -12.91
C LYS A 37 -10.79 -0.75 -12.81
N ILE A 38 -11.28 -0.29 -11.65
CA ILE A 38 -11.51 1.14 -11.39
C ILE A 38 -10.17 1.89 -11.31
N HIS A 39 -9.19 1.34 -10.61
CA HIS A 39 -7.86 1.93 -10.49
C HIS A 39 -7.16 2.03 -11.86
N GLN A 40 -7.25 0.99 -12.68
CA GLN A 40 -6.74 1.02 -14.05
C GLN A 40 -7.43 2.09 -14.90
N LYS A 41 -8.77 2.18 -14.83
CA LYS A 41 -9.56 3.20 -15.53
C LYS A 41 -9.08 4.63 -15.24
N HIS A 42 -8.61 4.90 -14.02
CA HIS A 42 -8.12 6.21 -13.59
C HIS A 42 -6.59 6.38 -13.71
N GLY A 43 -5.87 5.39 -14.23
CA GLY A 43 -4.44 5.50 -14.52
C GLY A 43 -3.51 5.22 -13.35
N LEU A 44 -3.95 4.47 -12.33
CA LEU A 44 -3.06 4.03 -11.26
C LEU A 44 -1.95 3.12 -11.82
N LEU A 45 -0.70 3.36 -11.39
CA LEU A 45 0.46 2.62 -11.89
C LEU A 45 0.59 1.23 -11.28
N GLY A 46 0.14 1.08 -10.03
CA GLY A 46 0.22 -0.19 -9.31
C GLY A 46 -0.78 -0.25 -8.18
N TYR A 47 -1.31 -1.45 -7.95
CA TYR A 47 -2.22 -1.78 -6.86
C TYR A 47 -1.80 -3.14 -6.30
N THR A 48 -1.43 -3.19 -5.02
CA THR A 48 -0.92 -4.41 -4.39
C THR A 48 -1.64 -4.63 -3.07
N LEU A 49 -1.94 -5.90 -2.77
CA LEU A 49 -2.39 -6.32 -1.45
C LEU A 49 -1.32 -7.24 -0.85
N TYR A 50 -0.87 -6.88 0.34
CA TYR A 50 -0.04 -7.69 1.20
C TYR A 50 -0.89 -8.20 2.36
N PHE A 51 -0.93 -9.52 2.54
CA PHE A 51 -1.61 -10.16 3.67
C PHE A 51 -0.59 -10.62 4.70
N ALA A 52 -0.86 -10.35 5.96
CA ALA A 52 -0.09 -10.79 7.12
C ALA A 52 -0.99 -11.64 8.02
N PRO A 53 -1.36 -12.87 7.60
CA PRO A 53 -2.21 -13.72 8.42
C PRO A 53 -1.53 -14.07 9.74
N GLN A 54 -2.30 -14.53 10.73
CA GLN A 54 -1.82 -14.93 12.05
C GLN A 54 -0.64 -15.91 11.98
N SER A 55 -0.66 -16.83 11.00
CA SER A 55 0.45 -17.77 10.77
C SER A 55 1.76 -17.07 10.37
N ALA A 56 1.72 -16.04 9.52
CA ALA A 56 2.88 -15.24 9.14
C ALA A 56 3.36 -14.35 10.29
N GLN A 57 2.43 -13.72 11.02
CA GLN A 57 2.74 -12.93 12.22
C GLN A 57 3.44 -13.80 13.29
N LYS A 58 3.00 -15.06 13.45
CA LYS A 58 3.66 -16.03 14.32
C LYS A 58 5.09 -16.33 13.88
N VAL A 59 5.33 -16.55 12.59
CA VAL A 59 6.68 -16.77 12.04
C VAL A 59 7.58 -15.57 12.35
N LEU A 60 7.09 -14.34 12.15
CA LEU A 60 7.84 -13.12 12.45
C LEU A 60 8.18 -13.00 13.95
N SER A 61 7.23 -13.33 14.82
CA SER A 61 7.42 -13.36 16.28
C SER A 61 8.46 -14.37 16.71
N ASP A 62 8.39 -15.59 16.18
CA ASP A 62 9.38 -16.64 16.44
C ASP A 62 10.78 -16.23 15.95
N TRP A 63 10.87 -15.63 14.76
CA TRP A 63 12.13 -15.16 14.21
C TRP A 63 12.75 -14.03 15.05
N LYS A 64 11.94 -13.06 15.48
CA LYS A 64 12.37 -12.00 16.41
C LYS A 64 12.97 -12.59 17.67
N ARG A 65 12.29 -13.58 18.27
CA ARG A 65 12.70 -14.25 19.51
C ARG A 65 14.02 -14.99 19.35
N VAL A 66 14.13 -15.86 18.34
CA VAL A 66 15.33 -16.66 18.09
C VAL A 66 16.53 -15.78 17.74
N GLY A 67 16.30 -14.71 16.97
CA GLY A 67 17.35 -13.81 16.51
C GLY A 67 17.73 -12.70 17.49
N GLY A 68 17.14 -12.62 18.68
CA GLY A 68 17.38 -11.53 19.64
C GLY A 68 17.11 -10.14 19.05
N ARG A 69 16.15 -10.02 18.13
CA ARG A 69 15.89 -8.77 17.40
C ARG A 69 15.06 -7.80 18.24
N ASN A 70 15.40 -6.52 18.19
CA ASN A 70 14.68 -5.45 18.89
C ASN A 70 13.59 -4.79 18.02
N TRP A 71 12.86 -5.57 17.23
CA TRP A 71 11.80 -5.05 16.36
C TRP A 71 10.50 -4.84 17.15
N GLU A 72 9.80 -3.74 16.89
CA GLU A 72 8.38 -3.64 17.23
C GLU A 72 7.60 -4.34 16.13
N LEU A 73 6.73 -5.29 16.51
CA LEU A 73 5.96 -6.08 15.55
C LEU A 73 4.60 -5.42 15.34
N ASP A 74 4.28 -5.10 14.10
CA ASP A 74 2.95 -4.64 13.74
C ASP A 74 1.95 -5.82 13.72
N THR A 75 0.67 -5.53 13.96
CA THR A 75 -0.43 -6.49 14.13
C THR A 75 -1.62 -6.18 13.22
N TYR A 76 -1.37 -5.49 12.12
CA TYR A 76 -2.34 -5.28 11.05
C TYR A 76 -2.33 -6.49 10.12
N ASP A 77 -3.52 -6.88 9.67
CA ASP A 77 -3.74 -8.14 8.95
C ASP A 77 -3.47 -8.01 7.44
N ALA A 78 -3.57 -6.80 6.92
CA ALA A 78 -3.25 -6.52 5.53
C ALA A 78 -2.72 -5.09 5.32
N CYS A 79 -2.04 -4.90 4.20
CA CYS A 79 -1.65 -3.60 3.65
C CYS A 79 -2.07 -3.53 2.18
N VAL A 80 -2.75 -2.45 1.81
CA VAL A 80 -3.06 -2.10 0.43
C VAL A 80 -2.10 -1.00 -0.01
N GLU A 81 -1.43 -1.18 -1.14
CA GLU A 81 -0.48 -0.22 -1.69
C GLU A 81 -0.95 0.31 -3.04
N PHE A 82 -0.97 1.64 -3.17
CA PHE A 82 -1.30 2.37 -4.38
C PHE A 82 -0.05 3.09 -4.90
N TYR A 83 0.27 2.90 -6.17
CA TYR A 83 1.43 3.52 -6.83
C TYR A 83 0.96 4.48 -7.90
N PHE A 84 1.45 5.72 -7.85
CA PHE A 84 1.02 6.81 -8.72
C PHE A 84 2.07 7.92 -8.81
N THR A 85 1.98 8.78 -9.81
CA THR A 85 2.86 9.95 -9.96
C THR A 85 2.15 11.26 -9.63
N ASP A 86 0.82 11.30 -9.74
CA ASP A 86 -0.02 12.48 -9.56
C ASP A 86 -1.21 12.20 -8.63
N PHE A 87 -1.45 13.09 -7.66
CA PHE A 87 -2.61 13.02 -6.76
C PHE A 87 -3.94 13.18 -7.48
N ALA A 88 -3.98 13.76 -8.68
CA ALA A 88 -5.19 13.80 -9.50
C ALA A 88 -5.78 12.39 -9.74
N VAL A 89 -4.92 11.37 -9.90
CA VAL A 89 -5.33 9.96 -10.04
C VAL A 89 -6.05 9.48 -8.78
N MET A 90 -5.47 9.74 -7.61
CA MET A 90 -6.08 9.35 -6.33
C MET A 90 -7.40 10.09 -6.07
N GLY A 91 -7.47 11.37 -6.43
CA GLY A 91 -8.69 12.16 -6.36
C GLY A 91 -9.81 11.61 -7.26
N ALA A 92 -9.47 11.24 -8.50
CA ALA A 92 -10.43 10.64 -9.43
C ALA A 92 -10.95 9.28 -8.94
N ILE A 93 -10.10 8.43 -8.37
CA ILE A 93 -10.50 7.16 -7.76
C ILE A 93 -11.43 7.40 -6.57
N ALA A 94 -11.09 8.33 -5.68
CA ALA A 94 -11.90 8.64 -4.50
C ALA A 94 -13.29 9.21 -4.86
N GLN A 95 -13.42 9.84 -6.03
CA GLN A 95 -14.69 10.36 -6.55
C GLN A 95 -15.45 9.34 -7.42
N ASP A 96 -14.89 8.16 -7.71
CA ASP A 96 -15.58 7.14 -8.49
C ASP A 96 -16.70 6.49 -7.65
N PRO A 97 -17.98 6.61 -8.06
CA PRO A 97 -19.09 6.12 -7.27
C PRO A 97 -19.08 4.60 -7.09
N ASP A 98 -18.51 3.85 -8.04
CA ASP A 98 -18.39 2.41 -7.90
C ASP A 98 -17.30 2.03 -6.91
N PHE A 99 -16.27 2.87 -6.75
CA PHE A 99 -15.29 2.67 -5.68
C PHE A 99 -15.90 2.94 -4.30
N GLY A 100 -16.72 3.99 -4.17
CA GLY A 100 -17.46 4.26 -2.93
C GLY A 100 -18.32 3.08 -2.49
N LYS A 101 -19.04 2.44 -3.42
CA LYS A 101 -19.81 1.20 -3.13
C LYS A 101 -18.94 0.04 -2.66
N LEU A 102 -17.74 -0.11 -3.23
CA LEU A 102 -16.80 -1.15 -2.81
C LEU A 102 -16.30 -0.90 -1.38
N GLN A 103 -16.00 0.36 -1.05
CA GLN A 103 -15.59 0.74 0.31
C GLN A 103 -16.71 0.48 1.32
N GLU A 104 -17.96 0.81 0.98
CA GLU A 104 -19.12 0.49 1.82
C GLU A 104 -19.28 -1.02 2.03
N ALA A 105 -19.13 -1.82 0.97
CA ALA A 105 -19.22 -3.27 1.03
C ALA A 105 -18.08 -3.92 1.85
N GLU A 106 -16.95 -3.24 2.00
CA GLU A 106 -15.80 -3.72 2.79
C GLU A 106 -16.03 -3.57 4.30
N LEU A 107 -16.83 -2.61 4.74
CA LEU A 107 -17.00 -2.27 6.16
C LEU A 107 -17.27 -3.48 7.09
N PRO A 108 -18.12 -4.47 6.73
CA PRO A 108 -18.36 -5.64 7.58
C PRO A 108 -17.13 -6.55 7.78
N PHE A 109 -16.11 -6.41 6.94
CA PHE A 109 -14.88 -7.21 6.96
C PHE A 109 -13.72 -6.51 7.68
N LEU A 110 -13.90 -5.25 8.09
CA LEU A 110 -12.90 -4.46 8.81
C LEU A 110 -13.20 -4.40 10.31
N ASP A 111 -12.16 -4.32 11.12
CA ASP A 111 -12.28 -4.05 12.56
C ASP A 111 -12.59 -2.56 12.80
N ALA A 112 -13.85 -2.25 13.11
CA ALA A 112 -14.28 -0.89 13.39
C ALA A 112 -13.62 -0.27 14.64
N SER A 113 -13.06 -1.07 15.54
CA SER A 113 -12.37 -0.58 16.74
C SER A 113 -10.90 -0.20 16.48
N ARG A 114 -10.33 -0.67 15.36
CA ARG A 114 -8.93 -0.45 14.98
C ARG A 114 -8.87 0.31 13.66
N PRO A 115 -8.73 1.65 13.69
CA PRO A 115 -8.74 2.43 12.46
C PRO A 115 -7.57 2.06 11.54
N PRO A 116 -7.76 2.16 10.21
CA PRO A 116 -6.67 2.00 9.26
C PRO A 116 -5.52 2.96 9.54
N ARG A 117 -4.29 2.50 9.31
CA ARG A 117 -3.09 3.34 9.35
C ARG A 117 -2.61 3.61 7.94
N ALA A 118 -2.16 4.83 7.64
CA ALA A 118 -1.67 5.18 6.31
C ALA A 118 -0.24 5.71 6.35
N HIS A 119 0.52 5.46 5.29
CA HIS A 119 1.85 6.01 5.08
C HIS A 119 2.05 6.40 3.62
N LEU A 120 2.61 7.58 3.38
CA LEU A 120 2.89 8.10 2.05
C LEU A 120 4.38 8.38 1.90
N GLY A 121 4.96 7.94 0.79
CA GLY A 121 6.33 8.25 0.40
C GLY A 121 6.54 8.02 -1.10
N TRP A 122 7.79 7.86 -1.51
CA TRP A 122 8.15 7.40 -2.86
C TRP A 122 8.97 6.12 -2.80
N VAL A 123 9.04 5.41 -3.93
CA VAL A 123 9.73 4.13 -4.03
C VAL A 123 10.98 4.28 -4.90
N GLN A 124 12.07 3.68 -4.43
CA GLN A 124 13.32 3.56 -5.18
C GLN A 124 13.71 2.08 -5.25
N ALA A 125 13.43 1.43 -6.37
CA ALA A 125 13.78 0.03 -6.57
C ALA A 125 15.21 -0.09 -7.11
N TYR A 126 16.02 -0.93 -6.47
CA TYR A 126 17.40 -1.24 -6.89
C TYR A 126 17.56 -2.69 -7.36
N ILE A 127 16.61 -3.56 -7.01
CA ILE A 127 16.53 -4.95 -7.50
C ILE A 127 15.09 -5.21 -7.94
N HIS A 128 14.93 -5.78 -9.12
CA HIS A 128 13.64 -6.25 -9.66
C HIS A 128 13.88 -7.55 -10.42
N ASP A 129 13.09 -8.59 -10.13
CA ASP A 129 13.24 -9.95 -10.68
C ASP A 129 14.68 -10.49 -10.63
N GLY A 130 15.34 -10.25 -9.50
CA GLY A 130 16.73 -10.67 -9.25
C GLY A 130 17.79 -9.88 -10.02
N GLN A 131 17.41 -8.87 -10.80
CA GLN A 131 18.31 -8.00 -11.56
C GLN A 131 18.52 -6.67 -10.86
N ILE A 132 19.75 -6.15 -10.90
CA ILE A 132 20.05 -4.78 -10.46
C ILE A 132 19.49 -3.80 -11.48
N ILE A 133 18.70 -2.84 -11.00
CA ILE A 133 18.10 -1.76 -11.81
C ILE A 133 18.42 -0.40 -11.20
N ASN A 134 18.28 0.68 -11.98
CA ASN A 134 18.46 2.07 -11.51
C ASN A 134 19.85 2.36 -10.92
N VAL A 135 20.89 1.66 -11.39
CA VAL A 135 22.30 1.87 -11.02
C VAL A 135 23.14 2.00 -12.29
N GLU A 136 23.94 3.06 -12.39
CA GLU A 136 24.96 3.25 -13.42
C GLU A 136 26.35 3.23 -12.78
N GLY A 137 27.14 2.21 -13.10
CA GLY A 137 28.41 1.96 -12.43
C GLY A 137 28.21 1.72 -10.93
N SER A 138 28.67 2.65 -10.10
CA SER A 138 28.53 2.60 -8.63
C SER A 138 27.56 3.66 -8.07
N LYS A 139 26.73 4.27 -8.92
CA LYS A 139 25.84 5.38 -8.53
C LYS A 139 24.39 5.06 -8.84
N SER A 140 23.49 5.54 -7.97
CA SER A 140 22.05 5.57 -8.21
C SER A 140 21.74 6.55 -9.36
N VAL A 141 20.77 6.20 -10.20
CA VAL A 141 20.29 7.08 -11.30
C VAL A 141 19.09 7.95 -10.88
N PHE A 142 18.64 7.84 -9.63
CA PHE A 142 17.54 8.66 -9.12
C PHE A 142 17.98 10.11 -8.86
N PRO A 143 17.05 11.08 -8.96
CA PRO A 143 17.32 12.47 -8.59
C PRO A 143 17.72 12.65 -7.11
N PRO A 144 18.31 13.80 -6.74
CA PRO A 144 18.63 14.13 -5.36
C PRO A 144 17.39 14.19 -4.44
N PHE A 145 17.61 13.96 -3.14
CA PHE A 145 16.54 14.04 -2.14
C PHE A 145 15.77 15.37 -2.18
N THR A 146 16.46 16.50 -2.36
CA THR A 146 15.85 17.84 -2.40
C THR A 146 14.82 18.01 -3.51
N GLU A 147 14.91 17.22 -4.58
CA GLU A 147 13.91 17.17 -5.65
C GLU A 147 12.83 16.12 -5.30
N LEU A 148 13.24 14.92 -4.91
CA LEU A 148 12.32 13.82 -4.60
C LEU A 148 11.40 14.09 -3.41
N SER A 149 11.81 14.93 -2.46
CA SER A 149 11.02 15.28 -1.28
C SER A 149 9.99 16.38 -1.54
N GLN A 150 10.01 17.03 -2.72
CA GLN A 150 9.02 18.04 -3.11
C GLN A 150 7.70 17.37 -3.51
N ILE A 151 6.99 16.84 -2.53
CA ILE A 151 5.68 16.20 -2.69
C ILE A 151 4.62 17.21 -2.28
N VAL A 152 3.71 17.53 -3.20
CA VAL A 152 2.66 18.53 -2.98
C VAL A 152 1.31 17.85 -3.14
N PHE A 153 0.47 17.93 -2.12
CA PHE A 153 -0.95 17.64 -2.26
C PHE A 153 -1.64 18.87 -2.88
N PRO A 154 -2.25 18.75 -4.08
CA PRO A 154 -2.80 19.89 -4.80
C PRO A 154 -3.80 20.70 -3.96
N GLY A 155 -3.70 22.02 -4.01
CA GLY A 155 -4.62 22.92 -3.31
C GLY A 155 -4.49 22.99 -1.78
N VAL A 156 -3.53 22.27 -1.16
CA VAL A 156 -3.30 22.32 0.30
C VAL A 156 -1.82 22.53 0.65
N SER A 157 -0.90 21.80 0.02
CA SER A 157 0.53 21.81 0.40
C SER A 157 1.36 22.88 -0.33
N GLU A 158 0.75 23.72 -1.16
CA GLU A 158 1.42 24.66 -2.08
C GLU A 158 2.08 25.88 -1.39
N GLY A 159 2.10 25.94 -0.05
CA GLY A 159 2.54 27.13 0.70
C GLY A 159 3.38 26.86 1.93
N LYS A 160 4.11 25.73 2.00
CA LYS A 160 5.11 25.49 3.05
C LYS A 160 6.52 25.38 2.47
#